data_AF-A0A0D7A935-F1
#
_entry.id   AF-A0A0D7A935-F1
#
_cell.length_a   1.000
_cell.length_b   1.000
_cell.length_c   1.000
_cell.angle_alpha   90.00
_cell.angle_beta   90.00
_cell.angle_gamma   90.00
#
_symmetry.space_group_name_H-M   'P 1'
#
loop_
_entity.id
_entity.type
_entity.pdbx_description
1 polymer ?
#
loop_
_entity_poly.entity_id
_entity_poly.type
_entity_poly.pdbx_seq_one_letter_code
_entity_poly.pdbx_strand_id
1 'polypeptide(L)'
;IPDPPKERLLKVYTLQNAESGLGNDYFKRKNVIRVRMEGEQFLLQAKDVSELVEWIEGLHAAANVALDLDERPMPRGPMFPR
;
A
#
# COMPACT_ATOMS: atom_id res chain seq x y z
N ILE A 1 -14.68 -10.58 -16.96
CA ILE A 1 -13.79 -11.19 -15.94
C ILE A 1 -14.73 -11.72 -14.87
N PRO A 2 -14.83 -13.03 -14.63
CA PRO A 2 -15.79 -13.57 -13.66
C PRO A 2 -15.39 -13.14 -12.25
N ASP A 3 -16.35 -12.65 -11.48
CA ASP A 3 -16.13 -12.32 -10.06
C ASP A 3 -15.72 -13.59 -9.29
N PRO A 4 -14.72 -13.50 -8.40
CA PRO A 4 -14.30 -14.65 -7.61
C PRO A 4 -15.47 -15.17 -6.76
N PRO A 5 -15.49 -16.49 -6.44
CA PRO A 5 -16.52 -17.06 -5.58
C PRO A 5 -16.56 -16.31 -4.25
N LYS A 6 -17.78 -16.07 -3.74
CA LYS A 6 -18.13 -15.34 -2.51
C LYS A 6 -17.57 -15.99 -1.23
N GLU A 7 -16.28 -16.25 -1.17
CA GLU A 7 -15.55 -16.43 0.08
C GLU A 7 -15.38 -15.03 0.70
N ARG A 8 -16.51 -14.59 1.26
CA ARG A 8 -16.77 -13.40 2.10
C ARG A 8 -15.70 -12.30 2.02
N LEU A 9 -15.75 -11.51 0.95
CA LEU A 9 -15.16 -10.17 0.91
C LEU A 9 -15.59 -9.39 2.15
N LEU A 10 -14.66 -9.15 3.06
CA LEU A 10 -14.96 -8.51 4.35
C LEU A 10 -15.09 -7.00 4.18
N LYS A 11 -14.19 -6.41 3.40
CA LYS A 11 -14.13 -4.97 3.15
C LYS A 11 -13.28 -4.65 1.93
N VAL A 12 -13.64 -3.56 1.27
CA VAL A 12 -12.89 -2.93 0.18
C VAL A 12 -12.52 -1.54 0.65
N TYR A 13 -11.30 -1.12 0.33
CA TYR A 13 -10.79 0.21 0.65
C TYR A 13 -10.27 0.86 -0.62
N THR A 14 -10.48 2.17 -0.75
CA THR A 14 -9.71 2.96 -1.73
C THR A 14 -8.24 3.06 -1.30
N LEU A 15 -7.35 3.17 -2.29
CA LEU A 15 -5.93 3.47 -2.06
C LEU A 15 -5.60 4.95 -2.19
N GLN A 16 -6.62 5.80 -2.41
CA GLN A 16 -6.44 7.25 -2.39
C GLN A 16 -5.90 7.68 -1.02
N ASN A 17 -4.77 8.39 -1.03
CA ASN A 17 -4.06 8.84 0.17
C ASN A 17 -3.67 7.70 1.12
N ALA A 18 -3.58 6.46 0.62
CA ALA A 18 -3.14 5.33 1.42
C ALA A 18 -1.63 5.42 1.68
N GLU A 19 -1.22 4.97 2.86
CA GLU A 19 0.17 4.94 3.27
C GLU A 19 0.54 3.50 3.64
N SER A 20 1.71 3.05 3.19
CA SER A 20 2.29 1.77 3.58
C SER A 20 3.76 1.91 3.98
N GLY A 21 4.22 1.06 4.89
CA GLY A 21 5.60 1.05 5.35
C GLY A 21 5.89 -0.05 6.36
N LEU A 22 7.11 -0.10 6.87
CA LEU A 22 7.52 -1.10 7.87
C LEU A 22 6.80 -0.87 9.21
N GLY A 23 6.26 -1.94 9.78
CA GLY A 23 5.71 -1.98 11.14
C GLY A 23 6.80 -2.08 12.22
N ASN A 24 7.72 -1.11 12.27
CA ASN A 24 8.94 -1.14 13.09
C ASN A 24 8.72 -1.24 14.61
N ASP A 25 7.54 -0.85 15.08
CA ASP A 25 7.13 -0.92 16.49
C ASP A 25 6.46 -2.26 16.86
N TYR A 26 6.30 -3.17 15.90
CA TYR A 26 5.68 -4.48 16.11
C TYR A 26 6.71 -5.61 16.12
N PHE A 27 7.06 -6.07 17.32
CA PHE A 27 8.14 -7.04 17.51
C PHE A 27 7.67 -8.51 17.61
N LYS A 28 6.35 -8.77 17.62
CA LYS A 28 5.81 -10.14 17.81
C LYS A 28 5.95 -11.02 16.56
N ARG A 29 6.02 -10.44 15.37
CA ARG A 29 6.21 -11.16 14.10
C ARG A 29 7.17 -10.39 13.21
N LYS A 30 7.89 -11.12 12.35
CA LYS A 30 8.78 -10.54 11.33
C LYS A 30 7.99 -10.13 10.09
N ASN A 31 8.60 -9.28 9.27
CA ASN A 31 8.10 -8.89 7.94
C ASN A 31 6.69 -8.29 8.00
N VAL A 32 6.49 -7.36 8.94
CA VAL A 32 5.19 -6.73 9.15
C VAL A 32 5.13 -5.38 8.46
N ILE A 33 4.07 -5.19 7.67
CA ILE A 33 3.73 -3.96 6.97
C ILE A 33 2.63 -3.26 7.78
N ARG A 34 2.80 -1.97 8.01
CA ARG A 34 1.73 -1.09 8.46
C ARG A 34 1.08 -0.47 7.23
N VAL A 35 -0.23 -0.58 7.14
CA VAL A 35 -1.03 0.07 6.10
C VAL A 35 -2.06 0.97 6.76
N ARG A 36 -2.24 2.15 6.19
CA ARG A 36 -3.28 3.11 6.55
C ARG A 36 -4.08 3.46 5.31
N MET A 37 -5.40 3.28 5.38
CA MET A 37 -6.33 3.61 4.29
C MET A 37 -7.70 3.94 4.89
N GLU A 38 -8.37 4.95 4.33
CA GLU A 38 -9.70 5.41 4.80
C GLU A 38 -9.76 5.73 6.32
N GLY A 39 -8.64 6.19 6.91
CA GLY A 39 -8.55 6.48 8.34
C GLY A 39 -8.37 5.26 9.25
N GLU A 40 -8.37 4.04 8.69
CA GLU A 40 -8.10 2.80 9.39
C GLU A 40 -6.62 2.41 9.29
N GLN A 41 -6.12 1.75 10.34
CA GLN A 41 -4.75 1.27 10.41
C GLN A 41 -4.73 -0.21 10.81
N PHE A 42 -3.99 -1.02 10.06
CA PHE A 42 -3.82 -2.45 10.35
C PHE A 42 -2.41 -2.92 9.98
N LEU A 43 -2.09 -4.13 10.43
CA LEU A 43 -0.80 -4.78 10.20
C LEU A 43 -1.00 -5.99 9.29
N LEU A 44 -0.18 -6.11 8.26
CA LEU A 44 -0.11 -7.26 7.38
C LEU A 44 1.23 -7.96 7.57
N GLN A 45 1.22 -9.28 7.70
CA GLN A 45 2.45 -10.06 7.77
C GLN A 45 2.75 -10.68 6.40
N ALA A 46 3.90 -10.35 5.84
CA ALA A 46 4.45 -11.03 4.66
C ALA A 46 5.17 -12.33 5.06
N LYS A 47 5.25 -13.28 4.12
CA LYS A 47 5.95 -14.56 4.29
C LYS A 47 7.45 -14.36 4.49
N ASP A 48 8.06 -13.50 3.69
CA ASP A 48 9.49 -13.21 3.69
C ASP A 48 9.80 -11.74 3.36
N VAL A 49 11.09 -11.40 3.28
CA VAL A 49 11.56 -10.04 3.02
C VAL A 49 11.33 -9.62 1.56
N SER A 50 11.35 -10.56 0.61
CA SER A 50 11.06 -10.23 -0.80
C SER A 50 9.61 -9.81 -0.93
N GLU A 51 8.70 -10.62 -0.39
CA GLU A 51 7.27 -10.34 -0.44
C GLU A 51 6.93 -9.04 0.33
N LEU A 52 7.63 -8.77 1.42
CA LEU A 52 7.51 -7.50 2.15
C LEU A 52 7.78 -6.29 1.26
N VAL A 53 8.89 -6.31 0.52
CA VAL A 53 9.29 -5.22 -0.39
C VAL A 53 8.28 -5.10 -1.52
N GLU A 54 7.91 -6.23 -2.16
CA GLU A 54 6.94 -6.27 -3.25
C GLU A 54 5.58 -5.66 -2.84
N TRP A 55 5.06 -6.00 -1.65
CA TRP A 55 3.81 -5.42 -1.15
C TRP A 55 3.93 -3.93 -0.89
N ILE A 56 5.03 -3.46 -0.29
CA ILE A 56 5.23 -2.04 0.00
C ILE A 56 5.30 -1.24 -1.31
N GLU A 57 6.12 -1.69 -2.27
CA GLU A 57 6.27 -1.05 -3.58
C GLU A 57 4.96 -1.07 -4.38
N GLY A 58 4.24 -2.20 -4.39
CA GLY A 58 2.95 -2.33 -5.04
C GLY A 58 1.89 -1.39 -4.46
N LEU A 59 1.81 -1.29 -3.13
CA LEU A 59 0.90 -0.37 -2.44
C LEU A 59 1.25 1.10 -2.71
N HIS A 60 2.54 1.46 -2.70
CA HIS A 60 2.98 2.82 -3.06
C HIS A 60 2.65 3.16 -4.51
N ALA A 61 2.96 2.26 -5.45
CA ALA A 61 2.67 2.44 -6.86
C ALA A 61 1.16 2.61 -7.11
N ALA A 62 0.34 1.78 -6.46
CA ALA A 62 -1.11 1.86 -6.56
C ALA A 62 -1.67 3.15 -5.94
N ALA A 63 -1.19 3.56 -4.75
CA ALA A 63 -1.60 4.81 -4.12
C ALA A 63 -1.26 6.04 -5.00
N ASN A 64 -0.11 6.03 -5.67
CA ASN A 64 0.31 7.10 -6.59
C ASN A 64 -0.63 7.28 -7.80
N VAL A 65 -1.33 6.23 -8.22
CA VAL A 65 -2.25 6.27 -9.37
C VAL A 65 -3.73 6.24 -8.98
N ALA A 66 -4.04 6.17 -7.68
CA ALA A 66 -5.41 6.00 -7.17
C ALA A 66 -6.25 7.29 -7.18
N LEU A 67 -5.60 8.47 -7.11
CA LEU A 67 -6.28 9.76 -7.24
C LEU A 67 -6.70 10.00 -8.70
N ASP A 68 -7.73 10.81 -8.88
CA ASP A 68 -8.16 11.23 -10.20
C ASP A 68 -7.04 11.98 -10.93
N LEU A 69 -7.06 11.96 -12.26
CA LEU A 69 -5.97 12.54 -13.05
C LEU A 69 -5.78 14.03 -12.77
N ASP A 70 -6.87 14.75 -12.51
CA ASP A 70 -6.87 16.19 -12.22
C ASP A 70 -6.31 16.51 -10.82
N GLU A 71 -6.36 15.56 -9.89
CA GLU A 71 -5.87 15.72 -8.51
C GLU A 71 -4.46 15.18 -8.30
N ARG A 72 -3.95 14.37 -9.24
CA ARG A 72 -2.63 13.76 -9.13
C ARG A 72 -1.51 14.80 -9.26
N PRO A 73 -0.55 14.84 -8.33
CA PRO A 73 0.63 15.68 -8.50
C PRO A 73 1.42 15.22 -9.73
N MET A 74 1.89 16.17 -10.53
CA MET A 74 2.78 15.84 -11.65
C MET A 74 4.01 15.09 -11.13
N PRO A 75 4.49 14.06 -11.87
CA PRO A 75 5.72 13.38 -11.53
C PRO A 75 6.85 14.39 -11.34
N ARG A 76 7.58 14.32 -10.23
CA ARG A 76 8.76 15.16 -10.05
C ARG A 76 9.79 14.71 -11.09
N GLY A 77 10.19 15.63 -11.97
CA GLY A 77 11.28 15.40 -12.91
C GLY A 77 12.59 15.05 -12.18
N PRO A 78 13.59 14.53 -12.90
CA PRO A 78 14.89 14.24 -12.32
C PRO A 78 15.44 15.47 -11.59
N MET A 79 15.75 15.30 -10.30
CA MET A 79 16.41 16.32 -9.51
C MET A 79 17.89 16.36 -9.92
N PHE A 80 18.26 17.35 -10.70
CA PHE A 80 19.67 17.64 -10.96
C PHE A 80 20.24 18.38 -9.75
N PRO A 81 21.36 17.92 -9.16
CA PRO A 81 22.05 18.70 -8.15
C PRO A 81 22.45 20.06 -8.75
N ARG A 82 22.30 21.12 -7.96
CA ARG A 82 22.79 22.46 -8.31
C ARG A 82 24.27 22.58 -8.06
#